data_AF-X6MPT7-F1
#
_entry.id   AF-X6MPT7-F1
#
_cell.length_a   1.000
_cell.length_b   1.000
_cell.length_c   1.000
_cell.angle_alpha   90.00
_cell.angle_beta   90.00
_cell.angle_gamma   90.00
#
_symmetry.space_group_name_H-M   'P 1'
#
loop_
_entity.id
_entity.type
_entity.pdbx_description
1 polymer ?
#
loop_
_entity_poly.entity_id
_entity_poly.type
_entity_poly.pdbx_seq_one_letter_code
_entity_poly.pdbx_strand_id
1 'polypeptide(L)'
;MILKKKKNDPFFLFVLTVSEMEFYQLKTEQALLVDFNGFPKSLMSLFQQCLKCKQDEHPKYDNFLVFVWCCQLSAKKNFKKAKQNKTKQRFVAVLSHGNHDTTTILSVQETNQFRHLQHIALKLKCANDESLKKHLSNCWMRFRTESLQLAKDLSECKVQLQQALADKHKSQELAQQIKQKLDHSVSELKFFLFDKNINI
;
A
#
# COMPACT_ATOMS: atom_id res chain seq x y z
N MET A 1 -7.09 0.67 -17.77
CA MET A 1 -7.17 0.37 -16.31
C MET A 1 -7.39 -1.12 -16.10
N ILE A 2 -6.79 -1.73 -15.07
CA ILE A 2 -6.88 -3.16 -14.76
C ILE A 2 -7.60 -3.40 -13.42
N LEU A 3 -8.56 -4.33 -13.38
CA LEU A 3 -9.26 -4.75 -12.15
C LEU A 3 -9.03 -6.24 -11.88
N LYS A 4 -8.85 -6.59 -10.60
CA LYS A 4 -8.56 -7.94 -10.12
C LYS A 4 -9.44 -8.33 -8.92
N LYS A 5 -9.77 -9.61 -8.80
CA LYS A 5 -10.42 -10.20 -7.62
C LYS A 5 -9.39 -10.41 -6.50
N LYS A 6 -9.78 -10.14 -5.26
CA LYS A 6 -8.87 -10.04 -4.10
C LYS A 6 -8.19 -11.36 -3.71
N LYS A 7 -8.78 -12.53 -3.97
CA LYS A 7 -8.22 -13.87 -3.70
C LYS A 7 -9.08 -14.92 -4.43
N ASN A 8 -8.43 -15.90 -5.06
CA ASN A 8 -8.97 -17.15 -5.64
C ASN A 8 -9.21 -17.25 -7.14
N ASP A 9 -8.79 -16.30 -7.98
CA ASP A 9 -8.75 -16.57 -9.41
C ASP A 9 -7.67 -15.73 -10.12
N PRO A 10 -6.53 -16.32 -10.52
CA PRO A 10 -5.49 -15.61 -11.27
C PRO A 10 -5.96 -15.24 -12.70
N PHE A 11 -7.03 -15.86 -13.20
CA PHE A 11 -7.61 -15.58 -14.50
C PHE A 11 -8.66 -14.46 -14.48
N PHE A 12 -9.07 -14.00 -13.28
CA PHE A 12 -9.99 -12.87 -13.14
C PHE A 12 -9.28 -11.55 -13.43
N LEU A 13 -9.37 -11.10 -14.68
CA LEU A 13 -8.76 -9.88 -15.16
C LEU A 13 -9.75 -9.13 -16.07
N PHE A 14 -10.15 -7.94 -15.63
CA PHE A 14 -10.92 -7.01 -16.47
C PHE A 14 -10.08 -5.83 -16.89
N VAL A 15 -10.22 -5.43 -18.15
CA VAL A 15 -9.47 -4.34 -18.74
C VAL A 15 -10.44 -3.30 -19.29
N LEU A 16 -10.17 -2.04 -18.95
CA LEU A 16 -10.75 -0.88 -19.60
C LEU A 16 -9.72 -0.28 -20.56
N THR A 17 -10.07 -0.30 -21.84
CA THR A 17 -9.40 0.44 -22.92
C THR A 17 -10.41 1.44 -23.46
N VAL A 18 -10.04 2.73 -23.48
CA VAL A 18 -10.88 3.80 -24.02
C VAL A 18 -10.01 4.60 -24.97
N SER A 19 -10.34 4.55 -26.26
CA SER A 19 -9.78 5.43 -27.28
C SER A 19 -10.38 6.83 -27.19
N GLU A 20 -9.78 7.81 -27.86
CA GLU A 20 -10.30 9.18 -27.86
C GLU A 20 -11.73 9.25 -28.45
N MET A 21 -12.00 8.48 -29.51
CA MET A 21 -13.32 8.38 -30.14
C MET A 21 -14.36 7.79 -29.18
N GLU A 22 -14.03 6.69 -28.49
CA GLU A 22 -14.90 6.08 -27.47
C GLU A 22 -15.11 7.02 -26.28
N PHE A 23 -14.11 7.85 -25.94
CA PHE A 23 -14.24 8.83 -24.88
C PHE A 23 -15.23 9.95 -25.23
N TYR A 24 -15.24 10.45 -26.46
CA TYR A 24 -16.23 11.48 -26.85
C TYR A 24 -17.67 10.97 -26.72
N GLN A 25 -17.90 9.71 -27.08
CA GLN A 25 -19.19 9.03 -26.86
C GLN A 25 -19.49 8.95 -25.36
N LEU A 26 -18.56 8.41 -24.56
CA LEU A 26 -18.70 8.30 -23.10
C LEU A 26 -18.97 9.65 -22.42
N LYS A 27 -18.28 10.70 -22.88
CA LYS A 27 -18.42 12.08 -22.39
C LYS A 27 -19.84 12.59 -22.60
N THR A 28 -20.42 12.29 -23.75
CA THR A 28 -21.79 12.70 -24.10
C THR A 28 -22.82 11.88 -23.33
N GLU A 29 -22.67 10.56 -23.32
CA GLU A 29 -23.59 9.62 -22.65
C GLU A 29 -23.66 9.83 -21.13
N GLN A 30 -22.54 10.22 -20.51
CA GLN A 30 -22.42 10.35 -19.06
C GLN A 30 -22.18 11.79 -18.61
N ALA A 31 -22.39 12.75 -19.51
CA ALA A 31 -22.25 14.18 -19.27
C ALA A 31 -20.94 14.56 -18.53
N LEU A 32 -19.81 13.98 -18.97
CA LEU A 32 -18.53 14.20 -18.31
C LEU A 32 -18.02 15.62 -18.60
N LEU A 33 -17.68 16.34 -17.54
CA LEU A 33 -17.16 17.71 -17.62
C LEU A 33 -15.65 17.79 -17.91
N VAL A 34 -15.00 16.63 -18.06
CA VAL A 34 -13.56 16.52 -18.28
C VAL A 34 -13.26 16.23 -19.75
N ASP A 35 -12.05 16.56 -20.17
CA ASP A 35 -11.47 16.15 -21.45
C ASP A 35 -10.80 14.78 -21.34
N PHE A 36 -10.33 14.24 -22.47
CA PHE A 36 -9.72 12.92 -22.52
C PHE A 36 -8.47 12.84 -21.62
N ASN A 37 -7.67 13.91 -21.57
CA ASN A 37 -6.45 13.97 -20.77
C ASN A 37 -6.73 14.08 -19.27
N GLY A 38 -7.77 14.82 -18.86
CA GLY A 38 -8.19 14.95 -17.47
C GLY A 38 -8.98 13.76 -16.93
N PHE A 39 -9.57 12.95 -17.83
CA PHE A 39 -10.42 11.82 -17.45
C PHE A 39 -9.76 10.80 -16.52
N PRO A 40 -8.54 10.26 -16.79
CA PRO A 40 -7.89 9.32 -15.90
C PRO A 40 -7.70 9.84 -14.47
N LYS A 41 -7.34 11.13 -14.33
CA LYS A 41 -7.14 11.77 -13.01
C LYS A 41 -8.46 11.89 -12.25
N SER A 42 -9.53 12.31 -12.94
CA SER A 42 -10.87 12.39 -12.35
C SER A 42 -11.38 11.01 -11.90
N LEU A 43 -11.20 10.00 -12.76
CA LEU A 43 -11.56 8.62 -12.45
C LEU A 43 -10.80 8.08 -11.22
N MET A 44 -9.50 8.36 -11.12
CA MET A 44 -8.71 7.99 -9.93
C MET A 44 -9.19 8.71 -8.66
N SER A 45 -9.60 9.98 -8.76
CA SER A 45 -10.19 10.72 -7.63
C SER A 45 -11.44 10.03 -7.11
N LEU A 46 -12.34 9.58 -8.00
CA LEU A 46 -13.54 8.82 -7.63
C LEU A 46 -13.18 7.51 -6.90
N PHE A 47 -12.23 6.72 -7.42
CA PHE A 47 -11.80 5.51 -6.73
C PHE A 47 -11.13 5.76 -5.39
N GLN A 48 -10.37 6.85 -5.27
CA GLN A 48 -9.81 7.26 -3.97
C GLN A 48 -10.90 7.58 -2.96
N GLN A 49 -12.02 8.17 -3.38
CA GLN A 49 -13.17 8.40 -2.51
C GLN A 49 -13.81 7.07 -2.06
N CYS A 50 -13.95 6.10 -2.97
CA CYS A 50 -14.40 4.74 -2.60
C CYS A 50 -13.46 4.08 -1.58
N LEU A 51 -12.14 4.25 -1.73
CA LEU A 51 -11.15 3.68 -0.80
C LEU A 51 -11.22 4.32 0.60
N LYS A 52 -11.52 5.62 0.69
CA LYS A 52 -11.69 6.33 1.97
C LYS A 52 -12.93 5.88 2.75
N CYS A 53 -13.93 5.30 2.10
CA CYS A 53 -15.19 4.89 2.72
C CYS A 53 -15.17 3.48 3.34
N LYS A 54 -14.09 2.70 3.16
CA LYS A 54 -13.95 1.31 3.66
C LYS A 54 -13.91 1.14 5.20
N GLN A 55 -14.05 2.20 5.98
CA GLN A 55 -13.88 2.17 7.44
C GLN A 55 -15.19 2.25 8.25
N ASP A 56 -16.32 2.49 7.59
CA ASP A 56 -17.65 2.53 8.23
C ASP A 56 -18.45 1.29 7.78
N GLU A 57 -18.95 0.50 8.74
CA GLU A 57 -19.58 -0.81 8.52
C GLU A 57 -20.70 -0.80 7.45
N HIS A 58 -20.73 -1.84 6.61
CA HIS A 58 -21.78 -2.10 5.64
C HIS A 58 -22.93 -2.89 6.28
N PRO A 59 -24.22 -2.60 5.95
CA PRO A 59 -25.24 -3.64 5.97
C PRO A 59 -24.92 -4.64 4.84
N LYS A 60 -24.92 -5.93 5.18
CA LYS A 60 -24.56 -7.05 4.32
C LYS A 60 -25.48 -7.07 3.08
N TYR A 61 -24.96 -6.66 1.93
CA TYR A 61 -25.53 -7.03 0.64
C TYR A 61 -24.62 -8.08 0.02
N ASP A 62 -25.02 -9.33 0.20
CA ASP A 62 -24.41 -10.46 -0.49
C ASP A 62 -24.56 -10.24 -2.00
N ASN A 63 -23.45 -10.37 -2.74
CA ASN A 63 -23.31 -10.39 -4.21
C ASN A 63 -22.66 -9.18 -4.92
N PHE A 64 -22.18 -8.15 -4.22
CA PHE A 64 -21.43 -7.06 -4.88
C PHE A 64 -19.92 -7.15 -4.63
N LEU A 65 -19.15 -7.47 -5.67
CA LEU A 65 -17.69 -7.49 -5.64
C LEU A 65 -17.12 -6.06 -5.63
N VAL A 66 -17.07 -5.43 -4.45
CA VAL A 66 -16.54 -4.07 -4.24
C VAL A 66 -15.04 -4.10 -3.98
N PHE A 67 -14.17 -4.29 -4.99
CA PHE A 67 -12.72 -4.14 -4.75
C PHE A 67 -11.94 -3.56 -5.95
N VAL A 68 -11.66 -2.26 -5.89
CA VAL A 68 -10.61 -1.60 -6.68
C VAL A 68 -9.29 -1.74 -5.92
N TRP A 69 -8.28 -2.34 -6.56
CA TRP A 69 -6.90 -2.42 -6.06
C TRP A 69 -6.02 -1.43 -6.86
N CYS A 70 -5.41 -0.48 -6.16
CA CYS A 70 -4.31 0.34 -6.65
C CYS A 70 -3.00 -0.40 -6.34
N CYS A 71 -2.23 -0.76 -7.37
CA CYS A 71 -0.93 -1.38 -7.22
C CYS A 71 0.09 -0.29 -6.80
N GLN A 72 0.78 -0.53 -5.68
CA GLN A 72 1.88 0.25 -5.10
C GLN A 72 1.57 1.65 -4.56
N LEU A 73 1.54 1.74 -3.22
CA LEU A 73 2.41 2.63 -2.46
C LEU A 73 2.53 2.07 -1.04
N SER A 74 3.66 1.42 -0.78
CA SER A 74 4.14 1.11 0.56
C SER A 74 4.33 2.42 1.31
N ALA A 75 3.35 2.80 2.12
CA ALA A 75 3.52 3.74 3.22
C ALA A 75 2.37 3.52 4.21
N LYS A 76 2.63 2.75 5.27
CA LYS A 76 1.78 2.75 6.47
C LYS A 76 1.84 4.15 7.07
N LYS A 77 0.95 5.06 6.65
CA LYS A 77 0.69 6.30 7.39
C LYS A 77 -0.44 6.01 8.37
N ASN A 78 -0.09 5.99 9.65
CA ASN A 78 -1.03 5.99 10.78
C ASN A 78 -1.99 7.18 10.62
N PHE A 79 -3.23 6.91 10.22
CA PHE A 79 -4.26 7.94 10.14
C PHE A 79 -4.92 8.06 11.52
N LYS A 80 -4.56 9.12 12.26
CA LYS A 80 -5.25 9.49 13.49
C LYS A 80 -6.71 9.79 13.16
N LYS A 81 -7.64 9.14 13.86
CA LYS A 81 -9.09 9.34 13.71
C LYS A 81 -9.45 10.75 14.19
N ALA A 82 -9.84 11.62 13.27
CA ALA A 82 -10.56 12.85 13.61
C ALA A 82 -12.06 12.56 13.57
N LYS A 83 -12.72 12.77 14.71
CA LYS A 83 -14.16 12.66 14.89
C LYS A 83 -14.80 13.90 14.24
N GLN A 84 -15.46 13.75 13.10
CA GLN A 84 -16.26 14.81 12.50
C GLN A 84 -17.62 14.26 12.06
N ASN A 85 -18.66 14.73 12.75
CA ASN A 85 -20.05 14.68 12.31
C ASN A 85 -20.24 15.70 11.19
N LYS A 86 -20.30 15.23 9.95
CA LYS A 86 -20.88 15.93 8.80
C LYS A 86 -21.30 14.84 7.82
N THR A 87 -22.56 14.85 7.41
CA THR A 87 -23.19 13.84 6.53
C THR A 87 -22.27 13.44 5.38
N LYS A 88 -21.54 12.33 5.58
CA LYS A 88 -20.44 11.91 4.71
C LYS A 88 -21.05 11.17 3.53
N GLN A 89 -21.05 11.81 2.37
CA GLN A 89 -21.40 11.17 1.10
C GLN A 89 -20.53 9.94 0.91
N ARG A 90 -21.15 8.77 0.77
CA ARG A 90 -20.47 7.48 0.73
C ARG A 90 -20.36 6.98 -0.69
N PHE A 91 -19.13 6.78 -1.17
CA PHE A 91 -18.87 6.30 -2.53
C PHE A 91 -18.62 4.79 -2.53
N VAL A 92 -19.33 4.06 -3.39
CA VAL A 92 -19.24 2.62 -3.57
C VAL A 92 -18.92 2.31 -5.03
N ALA A 93 -17.90 1.50 -5.28
CA ALA A 93 -17.59 0.98 -6.60
C ALA A 93 -18.23 -0.40 -6.78
N VAL A 94 -19.02 -0.55 -7.82
CA VAL A 94 -19.87 -1.70 -8.09
C VAL A 94 -19.41 -2.35 -9.39
N LEU A 95 -19.19 -3.65 -9.37
CA LEU A 95 -18.95 -4.45 -10.56
C LEU A 95 -20.19 -5.31 -10.84
N SER A 96 -20.87 -5.05 -11.94
CA SER A 96 -22.05 -5.80 -12.40
C SER A 96 -21.69 -6.59 -13.65
N HIS A 97 -22.09 -7.85 -13.69
CA HIS A 97 -21.96 -8.71 -14.87
C HIS A 97 -23.37 -8.94 -15.44
N GLY A 98 -23.59 -8.61 -16.72
CA GLY A 98 -24.85 -8.94 -17.38
C GLY A 98 -24.95 -10.44 -17.60
N ASN A 99 -26.10 -11.05 -17.31
CA ASN A 99 -26.28 -12.50 -17.48
C ASN A 99 -26.28 -12.94 -18.96
N HIS A 100 -26.52 -12.03 -19.90
CA HIS A 100 -26.65 -12.31 -21.34
C HIS A 100 -25.66 -11.53 -22.22
N ASP A 101 -25.21 -10.37 -21.74
CA ASP A 101 -24.17 -9.60 -22.41
C ASP A 101 -22.82 -9.93 -21.78
N THR A 102 -21.81 -10.22 -22.58
CA THR A 102 -20.41 -10.32 -22.13
C THR A 102 -19.87 -9.00 -21.55
N THR A 103 -20.72 -7.98 -21.43
CA THR A 103 -20.40 -6.66 -20.92
C THR A 103 -20.41 -6.68 -19.40
N THR A 104 -19.24 -6.39 -18.83
CA THR A 104 -19.12 -6.17 -17.38
C THR A 104 -19.04 -4.67 -17.15
N ILE A 105 -19.87 -4.13 -16.27
CA ILE A 105 -19.94 -2.70 -16.02
C ILE A 105 -19.39 -2.41 -14.62
N LEU A 106 -18.42 -1.51 -14.54
CA LEU A 106 -17.97 -0.92 -13.29
C LEU A 106 -18.61 0.45 -13.11
N SER A 107 -19.43 0.62 -12.09
CA SER A 107 -20.03 1.91 -11.75
C SER A 107 -19.50 2.43 -10.41
N VAL A 108 -19.38 3.76 -10.27
CA VAL A 108 -19.18 4.41 -8.98
C VAL A 108 -20.47 5.11 -8.60
N GLN A 109 -21.03 4.70 -7.47
CA GLN A 109 -22.28 5.22 -6.94
C GLN A 109 -22.01 5.94 -5.64
N GLU A 110 -22.58 7.13 -5.50
CA GLU A 110 -22.64 7.85 -4.25
C GLU A 110 -23.97 7.55 -3.56
N THR A 111 -23.91 7.09 -2.32
CA THR A 111 -25.05 6.81 -1.47
C THR A 111 -25.32 8.01 -0.57
N ASN A 112 -26.49 8.62 -0.77
CA ASN A 112 -27.06 9.64 0.10
C ASN A 112 -28.37 9.10 0.71
N GLN A 113 -28.84 9.67 1.83
CA GLN A 113 -30.06 9.27 2.56
C GLN A 113 -31.35 9.31 1.72
N PHE A 114 -31.31 9.91 0.52
CA PHE A 114 -32.48 10.04 -0.35
C PHE A 114 -32.33 9.34 -1.71
N ARG A 115 -31.11 9.05 -2.20
CA ARG A 115 -30.87 8.43 -3.53
C ARG A 115 -29.43 7.95 -3.72
N HIS A 116 -29.25 7.03 -4.69
CA HIS A 116 -27.95 6.68 -5.27
C HIS A 116 -27.67 7.59 -6.48
N LEU A 117 -26.58 8.36 -6.47
CA LEU A 117 -26.10 9.13 -7.63
C LEU A 117 -24.99 8.35 -8.33
N GLN A 118 -25.18 7.98 -9.60
CA GLN A 118 -24.12 7.35 -10.40
C GLN A 118 -23.19 8.43 -10.95
N HIS A 119 -21.92 8.37 -10.57
CA HIS A 119 -20.89 9.32 -11.02
C HIS A 119 -20.23 8.90 -12.34
N ILE A 120 -20.08 7.60 -12.55
CA ILE A 120 -19.50 7.04 -13.78
C ILE A 120 -19.92 5.57 -13.90
N ALA A 121 -20.11 5.08 -15.12
CA ALA A 121 -20.24 3.67 -15.45
C ALA A 121 -19.33 3.29 -16.62
N LEU A 122 -18.47 2.30 -16.45
CA LEU A 122 -17.45 1.95 -17.42
C LEU A 122 -17.65 0.52 -17.88
N LYS A 123 -17.81 0.34 -19.19
CA LYS A 123 -17.86 -0.98 -19.82
C LYS A 123 -16.46 -1.58 -19.84
N LEU A 124 -16.31 -2.71 -19.19
CA LEU A 124 -15.09 -3.49 -19.08
C LEU A 124 -15.17 -4.70 -19.99
N LYS A 125 -14.03 -5.08 -20.54
CA LYS A 125 -13.86 -6.32 -21.28
C LYS A 125 -13.08 -7.31 -20.42
N CYS A 126 -13.48 -8.58 -20.46
CA CYS A 126 -12.64 -9.66 -19.96
C CYS A 126 -11.32 -9.65 -20.74
N ALA A 127 -10.19 -9.86 -20.05
CA ALA A 127 -8.93 -10.03 -20.74
C ALA A 127 -8.96 -11.32 -21.58
N ASN A 128 -8.47 -11.24 -22.81
CA ASN A 128 -8.23 -12.42 -23.63
C ASN A 128 -6.98 -13.17 -23.13
N ASP A 129 -6.82 -14.41 -23.58
CA ASP A 129 -5.70 -15.28 -23.21
C ASP A 129 -4.34 -14.62 -23.41
N GLU A 130 -4.17 -13.86 -24.49
CA GLU A 130 -2.90 -13.17 -24.79
C GLU A 130 -2.59 -12.09 -23.74
N SER A 131 -3.55 -11.21 -23.48
CA SER A 131 -3.41 -10.15 -22.46
C SER A 131 -3.24 -10.74 -21.07
N LEU A 132 -3.94 -11.85 -20.79
CA LEU A 132 -3.87 -12.56 -19.52
C LEU A 132 -2.52 -13.25 -19.33
N LYS A 133 -2.03 -13.99 -20.33
CA LYS A 133 -0.70 -14.62 -20.33
C LYS A 133 0.40 -13.57 -20.16
N LYS A 134 0.32 -12.47 -20.92
CA LYS A 134 1.27 -11.35 -20.80
C LYS A 134 1.22 -10.74 -19.40
N HIS A 135 0.03 -10.53 -18.86
CA HIS A 135 -0.16 -9.99 -17.53
C HIS A 135 0.42 -10.91 -16.44
N LEU A 136 0.14 -12.22 -16.52
CA LEU A 136 0.64 -13.22 -15.59
C LEU A 136 2.15 -13.37 -15.68
N SER A 137 2.71 -13.40 -16.89
CA SER A 137 4.16 -13.42 -17.13
C SER A 137 4.84 -12.19 -16.51
N ASN A 138 4.29 -10.99 -16.73
CA ASN A 138 4.81 -9.77 -16.12
C ASN A 138 4.71 -9.79 -14.58
N CYS A 139 3.60 -10.31 -14.02
CA CYS A 139 3.46 -10.46 -12.58
C CYS A 139 4.48 -11.45 -12.01
N TRP A 140 4.68 -12.59 -12.68
CA TRP A 140 5.64 -13.59 -12.26
C TRP A 140 7.07 -13.05 -12.31
N MET A 141 7.45 -12.36 -13.39
CA MET A 141 8.74 -11.71 -13.52
C MET A 141 8.95 -10.67 -12.42
N ARG A 142 7.96 -9.82 -12.16
CA ARG A 142 8.04 -8.82 -11.09
C ARG A 142 8.22 -9.48 -9.72
N PHE A 143 7.40 -10.48 -9.40
CA PHE A 143 7.49 -11.19 -8.13
C PHE A 143 8.81 -11.93 -7.98
N ARG A 144 9.30 -12.59 -9.04
CA ARG A 144 10.60 -13.25 -9.05
C ARG A 144 11.74 -12.27 -8.77
N THR A 145 11.73 -11.11 -9.44
CA THR A 145 12.73 -10.07 -9.23
C THR A 145 12.66 -9.48 -7.82
N GLU A 146 11.45 -9.15 -7.34
CA GLU A 146 11.24 -8.66 -5.98
C GLU A 146 11.72 -9.70 -4.94
N SER A 147 11.40 -10.98 -5.13
CA SER A 147 11.82 -12.06 -4.24
C SER A 147 13.35 -12.25 -4.23
N LEU A 148 14.00 -12.16 -5.39
CA LEU A 148 15.46 -12.29 -5.47
C LEU A 148 16.16 -11.09 -4.82
N GLN A 149 15.64 -9.88 -5.07
CA GLN A 149 16.16 -8.67 -4.46
C GLN A 149 16.01 -8.71 -2.94
N LEU A 150 14.83 -9.08 -2.43
CA LEU A 150 14.58 -9.24 -0.99
C LEU A 150 15.52 -10.27 -0.35
N ALA A 151 15.79 -11.39 -1.03
CA ALA A 151 16.72 -12.39 -0.53
C ALA A 151 18.17 -11.86 -0.46
N LYS A 152 18.59 -11.09 -1.48
CA LYS A 152 19.90 -10.44 -1.50
C LYS A 152 20.02 -9.40 -0.38
N ASP A 153 19.06 -8.47 -0.28
CA ASP A 153 19.04 -7.44 0.76
C ASP A 153 19.04 -8.05 2.17
N LEU A 154 18.29 -9.14 2.37
CA LEU A 154 18.28 -9.87 3.63
C LEU A 154 19.66 -10.46 3.96
N SER A 155 20.35 -11.04 2.96
CA SER A 155 21.69 -11.60 3.15
C SER A 155 22.72 -10.51 3.50
N GLU A 156 22.67 -9.36 2.83
CA GLU A 156 23.54 -8.22 3.08
C GLU A 156 23.28 -7.63 4.48
N CYS A 157 22.02 -7.41 4.83
CA CYS A 157 21.63 -6.91 6.15
C CYS A 157 22.06 -7.87 7.27
N LYS A 158 21.97 -9.19 7.05
CA LYS A 158 22.45 -10.20 8.00
C LYS A 158 23.97 -10.11 8.22
N VAL A 159 24.75 -9.95 7.15
CA VAL A 159 26.22 -9.78 7.25
C VAL A 159 26.58 -8.49 7.99
N GLN A 160 25.94 -7.37 7.64
CA GLN A 160 26.15 -6.09 8.31
C GLN A 160 25.82 -6.16 9.80
N LEU A 161 24.73 -6.85 10.16
CA LEU A 161 24.36 -7.04 11.56
C LEU A 161 25.41 -7.87 12.32
N GLN A 162 25.95 -8.92 11.71
CA GLN A 162 27.01 -9.73 12.32
C GLN A 162 28.29 -8.92 12.53
N GLN A 163 28.67 -8.07 11.58
CA GLN A 163 29.82 -7.16 11.71
C GLN A 163 29.60 -6.15 12.83
N ALA A 164 28.44 -5.48 12.87
CA ALA A 164 28.09 -4.52 13.91
C ALA A 164 28.08 -5.16 15.32
N LEU A 165 27.66 -6.42 15.44
CA LEU A 165 27.74 -7.18 16.69
C LEU A 165 29.20 -7.44 17.11
N ALA A 166 30.08 -7.81 16.17
CA ALA A 166 31.50 -8.02 16.45
C ALA A 166 32.19 -6.72 16.87
N ASP A 167 31.91 -5.60 16.19
CA ASP A 167 32.48 -4.30 16.54
C ASP A 167 31.97 -3.81 17.89
N LYS A 168 30.68 -3.99 18.19
CA LYS A 168 30.13 -3.72 19.52
C LYS A 168 30.83 -4.52 20.61
N HIS A 169 31.10 -5.81 20.37
CA HIS A 169 31.82 -6.66 21.33
C HIS A 169 33.22 -6.12 21.61
N LYS A 170 33.99 -5.79 20.57
CA LYS A 170 35.34 -5.20 20.70
C LYS A 170 35.31 -3.88 21.47
N SER A 171 34.38 -2.98 21.13
CA SER A 171 34.23 -1.70 21.84
C SER A 171 33.85 -1.91 23.32
N GLN A 172 33.04 -2.92 23.61
CA GLN A 172 32.65 -3.25 24.98
C GLN A 172 33.83 -3.80 25.80
N GLU A 173 34.66 -4.65 25.22
CA GLU A 173 35.90 -5.14 25.86
C GLU A 173 36.87 -4.00 26.15
N LEU A 174 37.12 -3.12 25.19
CA LEU A 174 37.97 -1.94 25.39
C LEU A 174 37.44 -1.03 26.50
N ALA A 175 36.13 -0.79 26.54
CA ALA A 175 35.50 0.00 27.59
C ALA A 175 35.69 -0.65 28.98
N GLN A 176 35.60 -1.98 29.07
CA GLN A 176 35.85 -2.71 30.33
C GLN A 176 37.32 -2.61 30.76
N GLN A 177 38.27 -2.74 29.82
CA GLN A 177 39.70 -2.60 30.13
C GLN A 177 40.04 -1.19 30.62
N ILE A 178 39.49 -0.15 29.97
CA ILE A 178 39.67 1.24 30.40
C ILE A 178 39.08 1.45 31.79
N LYS A 179 37.88 0.91 32.04
CA LYS A 179 37.23 0.99 33.36
C LYS A 179 38.09 0.35 34.45
N GLN A 180 38.62 -0.85 34.21
CA GLN A 180 39.51 -1.54 35.16
C GLN A 180 40.78 -0.75 35.46
N LYS A 181 41.43 -0.18 34.42
CA LYS A 181 42.61 0.68 34.61
C LYS A 181 42.29 1.92 35.44
N LEU A 182 41.15 2.55 35.17
CA LEU A 182 40.70 3.72 35.93
C LEU A 182 40.44 3.37 37.40
N ASP A 183 39.72 2.27 37.66
CA ASP A 183 39.43 1.79 39.01
C ASP A 183 40.71 1.46 39.79
N HIS A 184 41.72 0.91 39.11
CA HIS A 184 43.03 0.66 39.69
C HIS A 184 43.76 1.96 40.07
N SER A 185 43.92 2.91 39.15
CA SER A 185 44.58 4.20 39.44
C SER A 185 43.84 5.00 40.52
N VAL A 186 42.51 4.96 40.54
CA VAL A 186 41.72 5.60 41.62
C VAL A 186 42.00 4.95 42.97
N SER A 187 42.16 3.64 43.02
CA SER A 187 42.48 2.91 44.26
C SER A 187 43.88 3.24 44.76
N GLU A 188 44.87 3.31 43.87
CA GLU A 188 46.24 3.75 44.20
C GLU A 188 46.27 5.17 44.78
N LEU A 189 45.57 6.11 44.14
CA LEU A 189 45.48 7.50 44.62
C LEU A 189 44.81 7.60 45.99
N LYS A 190 43.75 6.83 46.24
CA LYS A 190 43.10 6.75 47.55
C LYS A 190 44.06 6.23 48.62
N PHE A 191 44.86 5.21 48.30
CA PHE A 191 45.85 4.64 49.22
C PHE A 191 46.93 5.68 49.57
N PHE A 192 47.49 6.35 48.56
CA PHE A 192 48.47 7.42 48.75
C PHE A 192 47.95 8.59 49.60
N LEU A 193 46.69 8.98 49.41
CA LEU A 193 46.06 10.04 50.23
C LEU A 193 45.84 9.58 51.68
N PHE A 194 45.54 8.30 51.90
CA PHE A 194 45.34 7.73 53.22
C PHE A 194 46.66 7.67 54.03
N ASP A 195 47.75 7.21 53.41
CA ASP A 195 49.08 7.18 54.04
C ASP A 195 49.59 8.57 54.44
N LYS A 196 49.26 9.61 53.66
CA LYS A 196 49.60 10.99 54.01
C LYS A 196 48.77 11.57 55.16
N ASN A 197 47.58 11.03 55.44
CA ASN A 197 46.70 11.50 56.51
C ASN A 197 46.96 10.83 57.87
N ILE A 198 47.74 9.74 57.92
CA ILE A 198 48.13 9.04 59.15
C ILE A 198 49.45 9.58 59.75
N ASN A 199 50.21 10.37 58.98
CA ASN A 199 51.53 10.90 59.38
C ASN A 199 51.49 12.34 59.95
N ILE A 200 50.36 12.76 60.53
CA ILE A 200 50.19 14.01 61.29
C ILE A 200 49.68 13.65 62.68
#